data_AF-A0A6G5RR66-F1
#
_entry.id   AF-A0A6G5RR66-F1
#
_cell.length_a   1.000
_cell.length_b   1.000
_cell.length_c   1.000
_cell.angle_alpha   90.00
_cell.angle_beta   90.00
_cell.angle_gamma   90.00
#
_symmetry.space_group_name_H-M   'P 1'
#
loop_
_entity.id
_entity.type
_entity.pdbx_description
1 polymer ?
#
loop_
_entity_poly.entity_id
_entity_poly.type
_entity_poly.pdbx_seq_one_letter_code
_entity_poly.pdbx_strand_id
1 'polypeptide(L)'
;MNDDHPEERGTPIGRRVFLGTLALGAVGVVAAPPLQRGLEGFLGGAADKDPTGLTGLLPNGGGFRYYSVASSVPRKNADSYRLTLDGLVDRPTTYTLDDLKALPQTRMVRDVQCVTGWRVPDTPFEGVRLSRLLDAARVRPTAKAIRFTCFDGTYTESLTLDQARRADVLVALRMQDKDLGHSHGGPVRLYVAPMYFYKSAKWLSGITVTDEVRPGYWEERGYDVDAWVGRSNGRDDDPTS
;
A
#
# COMPACT_ATOMS: atom_id res chain seq x y z
N MET A 1 -16.98 -59.78 -41.21
CA MET A 1 -16.03 -58.69 -40.95
C MET A 1 -15.71 -58.71 -39.46
N ASN A 2 -14.48 -59.09 -39.10
CA ASN A 2 -13.95 -58.83 -37.76
C ASN A 2 -13.09 -57.57 -37.87
N ASP A 3 -13.41 -56.54 -37.08
CA ASP A 3 -12.58 -55.35 -36.92
C ASP A 3 -11.63 -55.57 -35.72
N ASP A 4 -10.34 -55.70 -36.00
CA ASP A 4 -9.27 -55.67 -35.00
C ASP A 4 -8.75 -54.22 -34.89
N HIS A 5 -8.97 -53.57 -33.74
CA HIS A 5 -8.25 -52.35 -33.38
C HIS A 5 -7.00 -52.73 -32.56
N PRO A 6 -5.79 -52.34 -32.98
CA PRO A 6 -4.60 -52.62 -32.17
C PRO A 6 -4.55 -51.67 -30.97
N GLU A 7 -4.50 -52.22 -29.76
CA GLU A 7 -4.19 -51.44 -28.55
C GLU A 7 -2.76 -50.91 -28.59
N GLU A 8 -2.60 -49.58 -28.54
CA GLU A 8 -1.31 -48.91 -28.39
C GLU A 8 -0.71 -49.21 -27.00
N ARG A 9 0.20 -50.18 -26.95
CA ARG A 9 1.04 -50.41 -25.77
C ARG A 9 2.14 -49.34 -25.68
N GLY A 10 1.94 -48.38 -24.79
CA GLY A 10 2.95 -47.37 -24.45
C GLY A 10 4.25 -48.00 -23.92
N THR A 11 5.39 -47.44 -24.32
CA THR A 11 6.72 -47.92 -23.95
C THR A 11 6.99 -47.70 -22.45
N PRO A 12 7.48 -48.71 -21.69
CA PRO A 12 7.74 -48.54 -20.27
C PRO A 12 8.87 -47.53 -20.01
N ILE A 13 8.59 -46.48 -19.25
CA ILE A 13 9.62 -45.52 -18.81
C ILE A 13 10.45 -46.17 -17.70
N GLY A 14 11.76 -46.27 -17.91
CA GLY A 14 12.67 -46.87 -16.94
C GLY A 14 12.68 -46.13 -15.59
N ARG A 15 12.70 -46.89 -14.48
CA ARG A 15 12.65 -46.37 -13.10
C ARG A 15 13.65 -45.24 -12.81
N ARG A 16 14.83 -45.27 -13.43
CA ARG A 16 15.85 -44.20 -13.28
C ARG A 16 15.41 -42.88 -13.91
N VAL A 17 14.76 -42.93 -15.06
CA VAL A 17 14.21 -41.75 -15.73
C VAL A 17 13.06 -41.19 -14.90
N PHE A 18 12.15 -42.06 -14.43
CA PHE A 18 11.04 -41.65 -13.57
C PHE A 18 11.50 -40.99 -12.26
N LEU A 19 12.45 -41.59 -11.56
CA LEU A 19 13.01 -41.01 -10.33
C LEU A 19 13.79 -39.72 -10.60
N GLY A 20 14.48 -39.61 -11.74
CA GLY A 20 15.16 -38.39 -12.17
C GLY A 20 14.17 -37.24 -12.38
N THR A 21 13.06 -37.50 -13.07
CA THR A 21 12.00 -36.50 -13.30
C THR A 21 11.35 -36.05 -11.98
N LEU A 22 11.07 -36.96 -11.06
CA LEU A 22 10.52 -36.62 -9.74
C LEU A 22 11.49 -35.76 -8.91
N ALA A 23 12.79 -36.10 -8.92
CA ALA A 23 13.80 -35.33 -8.20
C ALA A 23 13.94 -33.91 -8.77
N LEU A 24 13.97 -33.76 -10.11
CA LEU A 24 13.96 -32.46 -10.78
C LEU A 24 12.71 -31.63 -10.45
N GLY A 25 11.54 -32.27 -10.43
CA GLY A 25 10.29 -31.62 -10.04
C GLY A 25 10.32 -31.12 -8.60
N ALA A 26 10.79 -31.94 -7.66
CA ALA A 26 10.91 -31.56 -6.26
C ALA A 26 11.90 -30.40 -6.05
N VAL A 27 13.06 -30.43 -6.73
CA VAL A 27 14.03 -29.32 -6.70
C VAL A 27 13.42 -28.03 -7.25
N GLY A 28 12.67 -28.11 -8.35
CA GLY A 28 11.96 -26.96 -8.91
C GLY A 28 10.97 -26.34 -7.92
N VAL A 29 10.16 -27.16 -7.25
CA VAL A 29 9.18 -26.69 -6.25
C VAL A 29 9.86 -26.04 -5.03
N VAL A 30 10.99 -26.60 -4.57
CA VAL A 30 11.71 -26.06 -3.41
C VAL A 30 12.49 -24.78 -3.76
N ALA A 31 13.07 -24.71 -4.97
CA ALA A 31 13.90 -23.58 -5.39
C ALA A 31 13.09 -22.40 -5.96
N ALA A 32 11.86 -22.62 -6.43
CA ALA A 32 11.04 -21.57 -7.04
C ALA A 32 10.66 -20.43 -6.06
N PRO A 33 10.17 -20.69 -4.83
CA PRO A 33 9.77 -19.60 -3.93
C PRO A 33 10.91 -18.63 -3.52
N PRO A 34 12.14 -19.06 -3.18
CA PRO A 34 13.22 -18.12 -2.90
C PRO A 34 13.73 -17.41 -4.16
N LEU A 35 13.76 -18.10 -5.31
CA LEU A 35 14.19 -17.51 -6.59
C LEU A 35 13.21 -16.41 -7.04
N GLN A 36 11.91 -16.67 -6.94
CA GLN A 36 10.85 -15.73 -7.27
C GLN A 36 10.91 -14.49 -6.37
N ARG A 37 11.07 -14.65 -5.05
CA ARG A 37 11.24 -13.53 -4.12
C ARG A 37 12.50 -12.70 -4.41
N GLY A 38 13.60 -13.35 -4.79
CA GLY A 38 14.83 -12.67 -5.19
C GLY A 38 14.65 -11.83 -6.46
N LEU A 39 13.99 -12.40 -7.47
CA LEU A 39 13.69 -11.72 -8.73
C LEU A 39 12.71 -10.56 -8.54
N GLU A 40 11.63 -10.76 -7.77
CA GLU A 40 10.66 -9.71 -7.42
C GLU A 40 11.33 -8.57 -6.63
N GLY A 41 12.24 -8.89 -5.71
CA GLY A 41 13.04 -7.90 -5.00
C GLY A 41 13.92 -7.06 -5.92
N PHE A 42 14.59 -7.69 -6.87
CA PHE A 42 15.42 -7.01 -7.86
C PHE A 42 14.59 -6.13 -8.81
N LEU A 43 13.48 -6.66 -9.34
CA LEU A 43 12.60 -5.93 -10.25
C LEU A 43 11.88 -4.77 -9.56
N GLY A 44 11.48 -4.92 -8.30
CA GLY A 44 10.92 -3.81 -7.50
C GLY A 44 11.91 -2.66 -7.32
N GLY A 45 13.20 -2.97 -7.09
CA GLY A 45 14.25 -1.94 -7.03
C GLY A 45 14.53 -1.26 -8.37
N ALA A 46 14.28 -1.95 -9.49
CA ALA A 46 14.36 -1.38 -10.84
C ALA A 46 13.13 -0.52 -11.18
N ALA A 47 11.94 -0.89 -10.69
CA ALA A 47 10.71 -0.10 -10.83
C ALA A 47 10.81 1.27 -10.14
N ASP A 48 11.56 1.37 -9.03
CA ASP A 48 11.88 2.65 -8.37
C ASP A 48 12.76 3.60 -9.23
N LYS A 49 13.28 3.12 -10.37
CA LYS A 49 14.08 3.87 -11.33
C LYS A 49 13.41 4.03 -12.70
N ASP A 50 12.12 3.71 -12.84
CA ASP A 50 11.39 3.89 -14.09
C ASP A 50 10.60 5.23 -14.09
N PRO A 51 11.13 6.31 -14.71
CA PRO A 51 10.44 7.59 -14.82
C PRO A 51 9.23 7.54 -15.76
N THR A 52 9.01 6.45 -16.49
CA THR A 52 7.91 6.30 -17.47
C THR A 52 6.70 5.54 -16.93
N GLY A 53 6.83 4.88 -15.77
CA GLY A 53 5.75 4.10 -15.14
C GLY A 53 5.36 2.83 -15.90
N LEU A 54 6.12 2.43 -16.93
CA LEU A 54 5.87 1.26 -17.77
C LEU A 54 6.08 -0.05 -17.00
N THR A 55 6.91 -0.05 -15.94
CA THR A 55 7.03 -1.20 -15.03
C THR A 55 5.71 -1.56 -14.32
N GLY A 56 4.77 -0.62 -14.18
CA GLY A 56 3.42 -0.88 -13.64
C GLY A 56 2.48 -1.60 -14.62
N LEU A 57 2.88 -1.76 -15.89
CA LEU A 57 2.17 -2.56 -16.90
C LEU A 57 2.70 -4.00 -16.99
N LEU A 58 3.82 -4.30 -16.32
CA LEU A 58 4.37 -5.64 -16.32
C LEU A 58 3.57 -6.53 -15.35
N PRO A 59 3.25 -7.78 -15.74
CA PRO A 59 2.43 -8.71 -14.95
C PRO A 59 2.99 -9.01 -13.54
N ASN A 60 4.25 -8.65 -13.26
CA ASN A 60 4.94 -8.90 -11.98
C ASN A 60 5.20 -7.63 -11.15
N GLY A 61 4.62 -6.47 -11.49
CA GLY A 61 4.74 -5.22 -10.70
C GLY A 61 3.95 -5.20 -9.38
N GLY A 62 3.56 -6.36 -8.85
CA GLY A 62 2.74 -6.50 -7.64
C GLY A 62 1.33 -5.93 -7.77
N GLY A 63 0.82 -5.72 -9.00
CA GLY A 63 -0.52 -5.19 -9.28
C GLY A 63 -0.71 -3.69 -9.00
N PHE A 64 0.28 -3.01 -8.42
CA PHE A 64 0.19 -1.59 -8.11
C PHE A 64 0.41 -0.71 -9.35
N ARG A 65 -0.55 0.18 -9.62
CA ARG A 65 -0.36 1.24 -10.61
C ARG A 65 0.13 2.51 -9.93
N TYR A 66 1.21 3.08 -10.46
CA TYR A 66 1.77 4.31 -9.95
C TYR A 66 1.04 5.53 -10.51
N TYR A 67 0.43 6.31 -9.63
CA TYR A 67 -0.08 7.64 -9.91
C TYR A 67 0.60 8.67 -9.00
N SER A 68 0.92 9.82 -9.58
CA SER A 68 1.40 11.03 -8.91
C SER A 68 0.72 12.23 -9.56
N VAL A 69 0.29 13.21 -8.74
CA VAL A 69 -0.27 14.48 -9.24
C VAL A 69 0.79 15.57 -9.35
N ALA A 70 1.95 15.36 -8.73
CA ALA A 70 3.11 16.23 -8.84
C ALA A 70 4.06 15.73 -9.93
N SER A 71 4.66 16.66 -10.68
CA SER A 71 5.62 16.37 -11.76
C SER A 71 6.93 15.78 -11.24
N SER A 72 7.34 16.18 -10.04
CA SER A 72 8.51 15.63 -9.35
C SER A 72 8.30 15.77 -7.84
N VAL A 73 8.88 14.85 -7.07
CA VAL A 73 8.78 14.85 -5.61
C VAL A 73 10.18 14.72 -5.01
N PRO A 74 10.56 15.58 -4.05
CA PRO A 74 11.86 15.48 -3.42
C PRO A 74 11.97 14.18 -2.63
N ARG A 75 13.15 13.55 -2.66
CA ARG A 75 13.44 12.40 -1.79
C ARG A 75 13.81 12.90 -0.41
N LYS A 76 13.21 12.30 0.63
CA LYS A 76 13.56 12.52 2.03
C LYS A 76 14.10 11.22 2.63
N ASN A 77 15.19 11.34 3.37
CA ASN A 77 15.84 10.26 4.13
C ASN A 77 15.58 10.48 5.63
N ALA A 78 16.18 9.63 6.49
CA ALA A 78 16.05 9.74 7.94
C ALA A 78 16.40 11.15 8.47
N ASP A 79 17.47 11.76 7.95
CA ASP A 79 17.96 13.06 8.42
C ASP A 79 17.03 14.23 8.05
N SER A 80 16.40 14.16 6.87
CA SER A 80 15.60 15.24 6.27
C SER A 80 14.09 15.07 6.38
N TYR A 81 13.61 13.89 6.78
CA TYR A 81 12.19 13.61 6.94
C TYR A 81 11.64 14.15 8.26
N ARG A 82 10.49 14.84 8.19
CA ARG A 82 9.75 15.34 9.35
C ARG A 82 8.25 15.17 9.08
N LEU A 83 7.52 14.70 10.09
CA LEU A 83 6.06 14.64 10.12
C LEU A 83 5.55 15.57 11.23
N THR A 84 4.87 16.65 10.86
CA THR A 84 4.29 17.58 11.83
C THR A 84 2.87 17.17 12.19
N LEU A 85 2.54 17.16 13.48
CA LEU A 85 1.18 16.99 13.99
C LEU A 85 0.80 18.23 14.81
N ASP A 86 -0.21 18.97 14.34
CA ASP A 86 -0.59 20.27 14.90
C ASP A 86 -2.11 20.56 14.80
N GLY A 87 -2.49 21.83 14.93
CA GLY A 87 -3.87 22.28 14.90
C GLY A 87 -4.55 22.23 16.27
N LEU A 88 -5.76 21.66 16.31
CA LEU A 88 -6.58 21.53 17.52
C LEU A 88 -6.09 20.41 18.46
N VAL A 89 -4.87 20.55 18.96
CA VAL A 89 -4.19 19.63 19.88
C VAL A 89 -3.55 20.40 21.03
N ASP A 90 -3.37 19.75 22.18
CA ASP A 90 -2.68 20.37 23.32
C ASP A 90 -1.16 20.12 23.31
N ARG A 91 -0.69 19.13 22.54
CA ARG A 91 0.73 18.76 22.43
C ARG A 91 1.14 18.61 20.96
N PRO A 92 1.29 19.73 20.23
CA PRO A 92 1.83 19.68 18.87
C PRO A 92 3.22 19.05 18.89
N THR A 93 3.49 18.16 17.93
CA THR A 93 4.71 17.34 17.91
C THR A 93 5.21 17.19 16.47
N THR A 94 6.52 17.22 16.29
CA THR A 94 7.16 16.87 15.02
C THR A 94 7.95 15.59 15.21
N TYR A 95 7.64 14.56 14.42
CA TYR A 95 8.33 13.28 14.45
C TYR A 95 9.40 13.20 13.37
N THR A 96 10.57 12.70 13.73
CA THR A 96 11.57 12.19 12.78
C THR A 96 11.18 10.78 12.32
N LEU A 97 11.89 10.25 11.32
CA LEU A 97 11.68 8.88 10.88
C LEU A 97 12.00 7.87 12.00
N ASP A 98 13.05 8.12 12.79
CA ASP A 98 13.45 7.23 13.89
C ASP A 98 12.45 7.27 15.05
N ASP A 99 11.87 8.45 15.34
CA ASP A 99 10.78 8.54 16.32
C ASP A 99 9.60 7.65 15.92
N LEU A 100 9.18 7.70 14.65
CA LEU A 100 8.07 6.88 14.14
C LEU A 100 8.38 5.38 14.20
N LYS A 101 9.63 4.98 13.93
CA LYS A 101 10.07 3.58 14.04
C LYS A 101 10.10 3.09 15.49
N ALA A 102 10.42 3.97 16.44
CA ALA A 102 10.46 3.64 17.87
C ALA A 102 9.07 3.48 18.50
N LEU A 103 8.02 4.03 17.87
CA LEU A 103 6.64 3.87 18.33
C LEU A 103 6.13 2.44 18.11
N PRO A 104 5.09 2.00 18.84
CA PRO A 104 4.51 0.67 18.64
C PRO A 104 3.93 0.49 17.23
N GLN A 105 4.50 -0.47 16.49
CA GLN A 105 4.10 -0.80 15.13
C GLN A 105 2.86 -1.70 15.12
N THR A 106 2.04 -1.56 14.08
CA THR A 106 0.87 -2.38 13.78
C THR A 106 0.98 -2.83 12.34
N ARG A 107 0.95 -4.15 12.13
CA ARG A 107 0.88 -4.77 10.81
C ARG A 107 -0.57 -5.15 10.50
N MET A 108 -1.02 -4.87 9.29
CA MET A 108 -2.31 -5.33 8.76
C MET A 108 -2.16 -5.82 7.34
N VAL A 109 -2.94 -6.85 6.99
CA VAL A 109 -3.00 -7.42 5.65
C VAL A 109 -4.42 -7.24 5.15
N ARG A 110 -4.55 -6.46 4.08
CA ARG A 110 -5.80 -5.93 3.58
C ARG A 110 -5.71 -5.73 2.08
N ASP A 111 -6.83 -5.84 1.40
CA ASP A 111 -6.90 -5.50 -0.01
C ASP A 111 -6.69 -3.99 -0.20
N VAL A 112 -6.03 -3.62 -1.30
CA VAL A 112 -6.01 -2.24 -1.78
C VAL A 112 -6.90 -2.12 -2.99
N GLN A 113 -7.91 -1.25 -2.90
CA GLN A 113 -8.81 -0.95 -4.02
C GLN A 113 -8.56 0.47 -4.53
N CYS A 114 -8.30 0.61 -5.83
CA CYS A 114 -8.29 1.91 -6.48
C CYS A 114 -9.67 2.26 -7.04
N VAL A 115 -9.99 3.55 -7.02
CA VAL A 115 -11.23 4.08 -7.61
C VAL A 115 -11.29 3.87 -9.13
N THR A 116 -10.15 3.69 -9.80
CA THR A 116 -10.11 3.35 -11.24
C THR A 116 -10.31 1.86 -11.53
N GLY A 117 -10.62 1.06 -10.50
CA GLY A 117 -11.13 -0.30 -10.64
C GLY A 117 -10.11 -1.43 -10.45
N TRP A 118 -8.80 -1.14 -10.40
CA TRP A 118 -7.83 -2.19 -10.05
C TRP A 118 -7.79 -2.46 -8.55
N ARG A 119 -7.52 -3.72 -8.21
CA ARG A 119 -7.37 -4.23 -6.84
C ARG A 119 -6.03 -4.95 -6.70
N VAL A 120 -5.41 -4.82 -5.53
CA VAL A 120 -4.29 -5.68 -5.11
C VAL A 120 -4.70 -6.39 -3.81
N PRO A 121 -4.95 -7.70 -3.85
CA PRO A 121 -5.37 -8.45 -2.67
C PRO A 121 -4.24 -8.60 -1.64
N ASP A 122 -4.60 -8.87 -0.39
CA ASP A 122 -3.68 -9.31 0.67
C ASP A 122 -2.40 -8.46 0.81
N THR A 123 -2.53 -7.14 0.67
CA THR A 123 -1.37 -6.25 0.72
C THR A 123 -0.97 -5.98 2.17
N PRO A 124 0.25 -6.34 2.62
CA PRO A 124 0.69 -6.03 3.96
C PRO A 124 1.12 -4.57 4.06
N PHE A 125 0.59 -3.85 5.04
CA PHE A 125 1.10 -2.56 5.51
C PHE A 125 1.51 -2.65 6.97
N GLU A 126 2.56 -1.93 7.33
CA GLU A 126 3.02 -1.83 8.71
C GLU A 126 3.43 -0.39 9.04
N GLY A 127 3.01 0.08 10.21
CA GLY A 127 3.29 1.42 10.70
C GLY A 127 2.64 1.72 12.04
N VAL A 128 2.55 3.01 12.38
CA VAL A 128 1.93 3.47 13.62
C VAL A 128 0.44 3.73 13.37
N ARG A 129 -0.44 3.24 14.26
CA ARG A 129 -1.87 3.59 14.18
C ARG A 129 -2.05 5.10 14.34
N LEU A 130 -2.80 5.73 13.45
CA LEU A 130 -3.03 7.18 13.50
C LEU A 130 -3.65 7.62 14.83
N SER A 131 -4.60 6.83 15.35
CA SER A 131 -5.20 7.04 16.68
C SER A 131 -4.18 7.20 17.80
N ARG A 132 -3.06 6.45 17.78
CA ARG A 132 -2.00 6.57 18.80
C ARG A 132 -1.32 7.94 18.76
N LEU A 133 -1.06 8.46 17.57
CA LEU A 133 -0.45 9.77 17.40
C LEU A 133 -1.42 10.87 17.86
N LEU A 134 -2.70 10.75 17.51
CA LEU A 134 -3.75 11.67 17.96
C LEU A 134 -3.92 11.66 19.49
N ASP A 135 -3.85 10.50 20.12
CA ASP A 135 -3.93 10.37 21.58
C ASP A 135 -2.71 11.01 22.26
N ALA A 136 -1.51 10.77 21.74
CA ALA A 136 -0.28 11.38 22.24
C ALA A 136 -0.30 12.93 22.13
N ALA A 137 -0.86 13.45 21.04
CA ALA A 137 -1.02 14.88 20.80
C ALA A 137 -2.10 15.54 21.66
N ARG A 138 -3.01 14.76 22.28
CA ARG A 138 -4.17 15.25 23.03
C ARG A 138 -5.08 16.15 22.17
N VAL A 139 -5.78 15.52 21.24
CA VAL A 139 -6.81 16.18 20.40
C VAL A 139 -7.84 16.89 21.28
N ARG A 140 -8.11 18.17 20.95
CA ARG A 140 -9.08 18.99 21.69
C ARG A 140 -10.52 18.55 21.41
N PRO A 141 -11.45 18.75 22.37
CA PRO A 141 -12.85 18.36 22.21
C PRO A 141 -13.60 19.03 21.05
N THR A 142 -13.12 20.17 20.56
CA THR A 142 -13.72 20.90 19.43
C THR A 142 -13.31 20.35 18.06
N ALA A 143 -12.33 19.45 18.00
CA ALA A 143 -11.87 18.85 16.75
C ALA A 143 -12.93 17.93 16.13
N LYS A 144 -13.07 17.98 14.81
CA LYS A 144 -13.99 17.11 14.06
C LYS A 144 -13.35 16.40 12.88
N ALA A 145 -12.16 16.82 12.45
CA ALA A 145 -11.52 16.27 11.27
C ALA A 145 -10.00 16.39 11.33
N ILE A 146 -9.35 15.71 10.39
CA ILE A 146 -7.92 15.73 10.16
C ILE A 146 -7.68 16.15 8.72
N ARG A 147 -6.76 17.08 8.52
CA ARG A 147 -6.20 17.42 7.21
C ARG A 147 -4.77 16.89 7.11
N PHE A 148 -4.46 16.27 6.00
CA PHE A 148 -3.15 15.73 5.69
C PHE A 148 -2.49 16.55 4.59
N THR A 149 -1.17 16.73 4.71
CA THR A 149 -0.33 17.35 3.69
C THR A 149 0.83 16.46 3.32
N CYS A 150 1.31 16.64 2.09
CA CYS A 150 2.40 15.86 1.52
C CYS A 150 3.58 16.76 1.18
N PHE A 151 4.81 16.25 1.24
CA PHE A 151 6.00 17.03 0.89
C PHE A 151 6.23 17.16 -0.62
N ASP A 152 5.31 16.65 -1.45
CA ASP A 152 5.21 17.02 -2.87
C ASP A 152 4.68 18.45 -3.08
N GLY A 153 4.16 19.08 -2.01
CA GLY A 153 3.63 20.44 -2.02
C GLY A 153 2.27 20.61 -2.71
N THR A 154 1.66 19.52 -3.19
CA THR A 154 0.44 19.56 -4.01
C THR A 154 -0.68 18.72 -3.41
N TYR A 155 -0.40 17.48 -3.01
CA TYR A 155 -1.43 16.57 -2.58
C TYR A 155 -1.89 16.87 -1.15
N THR A 156 -3.20 16.93 -0.97
CA THR A 156 -3.83 17.08 0.33
C THR A 156 -4.97 16.09 0.45
N GLU A 157 -5.26 15.68 1.67
CA GLU A 157 -6.29 14.71 1.97
C GLU A 157 -6.97 15.06 3.29
N SER A 158 -8.14 14.51 3.56
CA SER A 158 -8.82 14.66 4.83
C SER A 158 -9.59 13.42 5.25
N LEU A 159 -9.82 13.31 6.56
CA LEU A 159 -10.69 12.32 7.18
C LEU A 159 -11.49 13.01 8.28
N THR A 160 -12.69 12.52 8.59
CA THR A 160 -13.34 12.87 9.86
C THR A 160 -12.48 12.35 11.02
N LEU A 161 -12.66 12.94 12.21
CA LEU A 161 -11.94 12.48 13.40
C LEU A 161 -12.27 11.02 13.72
N ASP A 162 -13.53 10.60 13.50
CA ASP A 162 -13.96 9.21 13.72
C ASP A 162 -13.28 8.26 12.73
N GLN A 163 -13.21 8.61 11.45
CA GLN A 163 -12.48 7.84 10.45
C GLN A 163 -10.99 7.74 10.80
N ALA A 164 -10.35 8.84 11.18
CA ALA A 164 -8.94 8.89 11.55
C ALA A 164 -8.61 8.07 12.82
N ARG A 165 -9.60 7.86 13.70
CA ARG A 165 -9.45 7.08 14.94
C ARG A 165 -9.64 5.57 14.76
N ARG A 166 -10.06 5.12 13.58
CA ARG A 166 -10.26 3.68 13.33
C ARG A 166 -8.96 2.88 13.50
N ALA A 167 -9.11 1.60 13.80
CA ALA A 167 -8.00 0.68 14.01
C ALA A 167 -7.24 0.32 12.71
N ASP A 168 -7.89 0.53 11.56
CA ASP A 168 -7.43 0.20 10.21
C ASP A 168 -6.90 1.43 9.45
N VAL A 169 -6.42 2.45 10.19
CA VAL A 169 -5.76 3.64 9.66
C VAL A 169 -4.35 3.77 10.24
N LEU A 170 -3.35 3.80 9.35
CA LEU A 170 -1.94 3.84 9.68
C LEU A 170 -1.24 5.06 9.10
N VAL A 171 -0.29 5.58 9.88
CA VAL A 171 0.91 6.23 9.34
C VAL A 171 1.90 5.09 9.03
N ALA A 172 1.91 4.65 7.78
CA ALA A 172 2.63 3.48 7.32
C ALA A 172 4.09 3.80 6.96
N LEU A 173 5.01 2.93 7.37
CA LEU A 173 6.44 2.99 7.08
C LEU A 173 6.88 1.87 6.13
N ARG A 174 6.13 0.76 6.11
CA ARG A 174 6.44 -0.43 5.33
C ARG A 174 5.23 -0.93 4.56
N MET A 175 5.52 -1.53 3.42
CA MET A 175 4.54 -2.11 2.51
C MET A 175 5.14 -3.37 1.88
N GLN A 176 4.37 -4.44 1.78
CA GLN A 176 4.85 -5.73 1.26
C GLN A 176 6.16 -6.19 1.94
N ASP A 177 6.19 -6.07 3.27
CA ASP A 177 7.31 -6.50 4.13
C ASP A 177 8.63 -5.76 3.90
N LYS A 178 8.62 -4.64 3.19
CA LYS A 178 9.79 -3.80 2.90
C LYS A 178 9.53 -2.37 3.32
N ASP A 179 10.60 -1.62 3.56
CA ASP A 179 10.51 -0.17 3.73
C ASP A 179 9.84 0.46 2.50
N LEU A 180 9.00 1.46 2.73
CA LEU A 180 8.31 2.15 1.64
C LEU A 180 9.32 2.80 0.68
N GLY A 181 9.34 2.28 -0.55
CA GLY A 181 10.03 2.92 -1.66
C GLY A 181 9.43 4.28 -2.00
N HIS A 182 10.21 5.14 -2.65
CA HIS A 182 9.78 6.50 -2.98
C HIS A 182 8.52 6.51 -3.87
N SER A 183 8.43 5.61 -4.85
CA SER A 183 7.27 5.45 -5.73
C SER A 183 5.97 5.07 -4.99
N HIS A 184 6.09 4.36 -3.86
CA HIS A 184 4.97 3.97 -3.03
C HIS A 184 4.62 5.00 -1.94
N GLY A 185 5.25 6.17 -1.98
CA GLY A 185 5.00 7.27 -1.05
C GLY A 185 5.99 7.34 0.11
N GLY A 186 7.12 6.64 0.03
CA GLY A 186 8.13 6.62 1.08
C GLY A 186 8.79 7.98 1.36
N PRO A 187 9.34 8.18 2.57
CA PRO A 187 9.57 7.15 3.58
C PRO A 187 8.34 6.82 4.44
N VAL A 188 7.29 7.63 4.38
CA VAL A 188 6.07 7.47 5.18
C VAL A 188 4.85 7.90 4.37
N ARG A 189 3.77 7.13 4.47
CA ARG A 189 2.48 7.45 3.85
C ARG A 189 1.32 7.28 4.82
N LEU A 190 0.19 7.90 4.51
CA LEU A 190 -1.09 7.53 5.08
C LEU A 190 -1.59 6.24 4.41
N TYR A 191 -2.17 5.36 5.20
CA TYR A 191 -2.89 4.18 4.74
C TYR A 191 -4.25 4.08 5.44
N VAL A 192 -5.32 4.05 4.65
CA VAL A 192 -6.72 3.99 5.10
C VAL A 192 -7.35 2.76 4.45
N ALA A 193 -7.32 1.61 5.13
CA ALA A 193 -7.67 0.34 4.52
C ALA A 193 -9.09 0.28 3.91
N PRO A 194 -10.17 0.76 4.58
CA PRO A 194 -11.54 0.53 4.11
C PRO A 194 -12.01 1.51 3.01
N MET A 195 -11.14 2.41 2.56
CA MET A 195 -11.48 3.46 1.60
C MET A 195 -10.69 3.31 0.30
N TYR A 196 -11.20 3.90 -0.78
CA TYR A 196 -10.46 3.94 -2.04
C TYR A 196 -9.08 4.56 -1.86
N PHE A 197 -8.09 3.99 -2.53
CA PHE A 197 -6.69 4.22 -2.23
C PHE A 197 -6.20 5.67 -2.44
N TYR A 198 -6.99 6.54 -3.07
CA TYR A 198 -6.67 7.97 -3.11
C TYR A 198 -6.67 8.60 -1.71
N LYS A 199 -7.51 8.12 -0.78
CA LYS A 199 -7.49 8.54 0.63
C LYS A 199 -6.19 8.20 1.36
N SER A 200 -5.38 7.29 0.81
CA SER A 200 -4.10 6.88 1.37
C SER A 200 -2.97 7.77 0.84
N ALA A 201 -2.88 9.00 1.32
CA ALA A 201 -1.91 10.01 0.86
C ALA A 201 -0.45 9.52 0.89
N LYS A 202 0.29 9.72 -0.20
CA LYS A 202 1.73 9.42 -0.32
C LYS A 202 2.58 10.58 0.24
N TRP A 203 3.83 10.31 0.63
CA TRP A 203 4.80 11.35 0.99
C TRP A 203 4.32 12.26 2.12
N LEU A 204 3.73 11.64 3.15
CA LEU A 204 3.04 12.33 4.24
C LEU A 204 4.01 13.24 4.99
N SER A 205 3.66 14.50 5.18
CA SER A 205 4.47 15.50 5.87
C SER A 205 3.74 16.23 7.00
N GLY A 206 2.40 16.25 6.98
CA GLY A 206 1.62 16.91 8.02
C GLY A 206 0.30 16.22 8.35
N ILE A 207 -0.09 16.34 9.61
CA ILE A 207 -1.36 15.90 10.21
C ILE A 207 -1.88 17.09 11.02
N THR A 208 -2.80 17.86 10.46
CA THR A 208 -3.40 19.02 11.13
C THR A 208 -4.79 18.67 11.60
N VAL A 209 -5.04 18.78 12.90
CA VAL A 209 -6.36 18.55 13.48
C VAL A 209 -7.22 19.80 13.31
N THR A 210 -8.40 19.65 12.71
CA THR A 210 -9.32 20.76 12.34
C THR A 210 -10.70 20.58 12.94
N ASP A 211 -11.49 21.66 12.95
CA ASP A 211 -12.88 21.73 13.44
C ASP A 211 -13.91 21.31 12.39
N GLU A 212 -13.50 21.14 11.13
CA GLU A 212 -14.33 20.72 10.01
C GLU A 212 -13.52 19.93 8.98
N VAL A 213 -14.21 19.07 8.22
CA VAL A 213 -13.61 18.38 7.06
C VAL A 213 -13.43 19.39 5.94
N ARG A 214 -12.20 19.46 5.42
CA ARG A 214 -11.87 20.25 4.22
C ARG A 214 -11.57 19.28 3.08
N PRO A 215 -12.28 19.35 1.95
CA PRO A 215 -11.99 18.52 0.78
C PRO A 215 -10.50 18.52 0.43
N GLY A 216 -9.96 17.33 0.14
CA GLY A 216 -8.60 17.16 -0.36
C GLY A 216 -8.51 17.32 -1.87
N TYR A 217 -7.39 16.89 -2.44
CA TYR A 217 -7.09 17.10 -3.85
C TYR A 217 -8.13 16.48 -4.79
N TRP A 218 -8.55 15.23 -4.55
CA TRP A 218 -9.50 14.55 -5.43
C TRP A 218 -10.94 14.93 -5.12
N GLU A 219 -11.25 15.21 -3.85
CA GLU A 219 -12.57 15.65 -3.43
C GLU A 219 -12.96 16.98 -4.07
N GLU A 220 -12.01 17.93 -4.15
CA GLU A 220 -12.17 19.17 -4.91
C GLU A 220 -12.43 18.95 -6.41
N ARG A 221 -12.14 17.75 -6.92
CA ARG A 221 -12.32 17.34 -8.33
C ARG A 221 -13.51 16.40 -8.52
N GLY A 222 -14.40 16.33 -7.53
CA GLY A 222 -15.67 15.62 -7.63
C GLY A 222 -15.63 14.16 -7.16
N TYR A 223 -14.53 13.71 -6.56
CA TYR A 223 -14.52 12.43 -5.86
C TYR A 223 -15.20 12.54 -4.49
N ASP A 224 -15.75 11.42 -4.03
CA ASP A 224 -16.44 11.32 -2.74
C ASP A 224 -15.48 11.59 -1.57
N VAL A 225 -15.95 12.34 -0.57
CA VAL A 225 -15.17 12.72 0.62
C VAL A 225 -14.90 11.54 1.55
N ASP A 226 -15.89 10.65 1.69
CA ASP A 226 -15.83 9.49 2.57
C ASP A 226 -15.18 8.29 1.88
N ALA A 227 -15.37 8.16 0.57
CA ALA A 227 -14.64 7.25 -0.29
C ALA A 227 -14.66 5.77 0.14
N TRP A 228 -15.72 5.33 0.82
CA TRP A 228 -15.86 3.93 1.25
C TRP A 228 -15.89 3.02 0.02
N VAL A 229 -15.06 1.97 0.03
CA VAL A 229 -15.07 0.98 -1.05
C VAL A 229 -16.45 0.34 -1.16
N GLY A 230 -17.00 0.32 -2.38
CA GLY A 230 -18.32 -0.25 -2.69
C GLY A 230 -19.52 0.65 -2.40
N ARG A 231 -19.31 1.86 -1.87
CA ARG A 231 -20.42 2.79 -1.53
C ARG A 231 -20.21 4.22 -1.99
N SER A 232 -19.12 4.48 -2.70
CA SER A 232 -18.71 5.82 -3.13
C SER A 232 -18.35 5.85 -4.61
N ASN A 233 -18.36 7.06 -5.19
CA ASN A 233 -17.96 7.29 -6.59
C ASN A 233 -18.77 6.49 -7.64
N GLY A 234 -20.01 6.10 -7.32
CA GLY A 234 -20.87 5.32 -8.21
C GLY A 234 -20.40 3.89 -8.45
N ARG A 235 -19.55 3.35 -7.56
CA ARG A 235 -18.98 2.00 -7.65
C ARG A 235 -19.56 1.08 -6.59
N ASP A 236 -19.62 -0.21 -6.92
CA ASP A 236 -20.17 -1.32 -6.12
C ASP A 236 -19.12 -2.42 -5.85
N ASP A 237 -17.84 -2.05 -5.77
CA ASP A 237 -16.77 -3.00 -5.45
C ASP A 237 -16.98 -3.69 -4.09
N ASP A 238 -16.58 -4.96 -3.97
CA ASP A 238 -16.58 -5.64 -2.67
C ASP A 238 -15.74 -4.87 -1.64
N PRO A 239 -16.17 -4.79 -0.37
CA PRO A 239 -15.36 -4.20 0.70
C PRO A 239 -13.96 -4.84 0.77
N THR A 240 -12.96 -4.07 1.18
CA THR A 240 -11.64 -4.61 1.46
C THR A 240 -11.69 -5.59 2.64
N SER A 241 -10.85 -6.63 2.58
CA SER A 241 -10.72 -7.72 3.54
C SER A 241 -10.46 -7.32 5.00
#